data_AF-A0A3S0K214-F1
#
_entry.id   AF-A0A3S0K214-F1
#
_cell.length_a   1.000
_cell.length_b   1.000
_cell.length_c   1.000
_cell.angle_alpha   90.00
_cell.angle_beta   90.00
_cell.angle_gamma   90.00
#
_symmetry.space_group_name_H-M   'P 1'
#
loop_
_entity.id
_entity.type
_entity.pdbx_description
1 polymer ?
#
loop_
_entity_poly.entity_id
_entity_poly.type
_entity_poly.pdbx_seq_one_letter_code
_entity_poly.pdbx_strand_id
1 'polypeptide(L)'
;MKVRTLYLDSIHYEEPMLAYYILHLLENKRITLDDDISKLDWEKSNHEQLAAMIKENKLGFHPIKIFSLKMDQNNFVFIFAASPEEATQFYIQTFRKLPLNCVQQLLEYELVRGNETLTFRDMKKEYVKFPAVAGCYVREY
;
A
#
# COMPACT_ATOMS: atom_id res chain seq x y z
N MET A 1 8.06 12.99 -20.92
CA MET A 1 6.82 12.69 -20.17
C MET A 1 6.53 13.89 -19.27
N LYS A 2 5.27 14.30 -19.09
CA LYS A 2 4.97 15.49 -18.26
C LYS A 2 4.95 15.15 -16.76
N VAL A 3 5.34 16.11 -15.93
CA VAL A 3 5.25 16.02 -14.45
C VAL A 3 3.82 15.67 -14.01
N ARG A 4 2.79 16.26 -14.64
CA ARG A 4 1.39 15.93 -14.35
C ARG A 4 1.08 14.44 -14.47
N THR A 5 1.55 13.80 -15.54
CA THR A 5 1.30 12.38 -15.79
C THR A 5 1.95 11.54 -14.69
N LEU A 6 3.24 11.77 -14.44
CA LEU A 6 3.98 11.07 -13.39
C LEU A 6 3.35 11.27 -12.00
N TYR A 7 2.85 12.47 -11.70
CA TYR A 7 2.20 12.76 -10.44
C TYR A 7 0.90 11.99 -10.25
N LEU A 8 0.04 11.98 -11.27
CA LEU A 8 -1.20 11.20 -11.25
C LEU A 8 -0.93 9.70 -11.15
N ASP A 9 0.07 9.20 -11.88
CA ASP A 9 0.48 7.80 -11.82
C ASP A 9 0.98 7.44 -10.42
N SER A 10 1.79 8.31 -9.81
CA SER A 10 2.30 8.09 -8.44
C SER A 10 1.20 8.01 -7.40
N ILE A 11 0.09 8.73 -7.59
CA ILE A 11 -1.08 8.64 -6.73
C ILE A 11 -1.87 7.37 -7.04
N HIS A 12 -2.09 7.09 -8.34
CA HIS A 12 -2.85 5.93 -8.80
C HIS A 12 -2.23 4.59 -8.38
N TYR A 13 -0.89 4.49 -8.46
CA TYR A 13 -0.13 3.31 -8.07
C TYR A 13 0.30 3.31 -6.60
N GLU A 14 -0.21 4.24 -5.79
CA GLU A 14 0.12 4.40 -4.37
C GLU A 14 1.63 4.38 -4.11
N GLU A 15 2.38 5.21 -4.84
CA GLU A 15 3.79 5.49 -4.63
C GLU A 15 3.94 6.78 -3.81
N PRO A 16 3.69 6.76 -2.49
CA PRO A 16 3.59 7.97 -1.68
C PRO A 16 4.88 8.77 -1.70
N MET A 17 6.05 8.11 -1.64
CA MET A 17 7.33 8.82 -1.68
C MET A 17 7.47 9.67 -2.95
N LEU A 18 7.11 9.12 -4.11
CA LEU A 18 7.17 9.82 -5.39
C LEU A 18 6.13 10.96 -5.43
N ALA A 19 4.90 10.69 -5.00
CA ALA A 19 3.84 11.69 -4.97
C ALA A 19 4.16 12.87 -4.05
N TYR A 20 4.66 12.61 -2.84
CA TYR A 20 5.08 13.63 -1.89
C TYR A 20 6.29 14.42 -2.38
N TYR A 21 7.22 13.76 -3.08
CA TYR A 21 8.36 14.42 -3.67
C TYR A 21 7.94 15.41 -4.76
N ILE A 22 7.07 14.99 -5.68
CA ILE A 22 6.55 15.86 -6.74
C ILE A 22 5.76 17.02 -6.14
N LEU A 23 4.91 16.75 -5.13
CA LEU A 23 4.19 17.80 -4.40
C LEU A 23 5.15 18.82 -3.79
N HIS A 24 6.20 18.36 -3.10
CA HIS A 24 7.19 19.23 -2.48
C HIS A 24 7.88 20.14 -3.50
N LEU A 25 8.25 19.62 -4.68
CA LEU A 25 8.85 20.44 -5.74
C LEU A 25 7.86 21.48 -6.32
N LEU A 26 6.58 21.11 -6.45
CA LEU A 26 5.53 22.01 -6.91
C LEU A 26 5.26 23.14 -5.90
N GLU A 27 5.17 22.84 -4.59
CA GLU A 27 4.94 23.84 -3.55
C GLU A 27 6.10 24.84 -3.43
N ASN A 28 7.32 24.36 -3.65
CA ASN A 28 8.52 25.20 -3.68
C ASN A 28 8.73 25.91 -5.03
N LYS A 29 7.77 25.81 -5.98
CA LYS A 29 7.81 26.41 -7.33
C LYS A 29 9.07 26.06 -8.11
N ARG A 30 9.68 24.91 -7.84
CA ARG A 30 10.90 24.43 -8.54
C ARG A 30 10.57 23.80 -9.89
N ILE A 31 9.36 23.28 -10.02
CA ILE A 31 8.80 22.71 -11.25
C ILE A 31 7.34 23.17 -11.41
N THR A 32 6.79 22.94 -12.59
CA THR A 32 5.37 23.09 -12.91
C THR A 32 4.81 21.77 -13.43
N LEU A 33 3.48 21.61 -13.43
CA LEU A 33 2.82 20.39 -13.90
C LEU A 33 3.03 20.12 -15.39
N ASP A 34 3.32 21.16 -16.18
CA ASP A 34 3.52 21.08 -17.62
C ASP A 34 4.99 20.89 -18.02
N ASP A 35 5.90 20.96 -17.05
CA ASP A 35 7.30 20.65 -17.27
C ASP A 35 7.50 19.18 -17.65
N ASP A 36 8.58 18.92 -18.38
CA ASP A 36 9.05 17.57 -18.63
C ASP A 36 9.76 17.01 -17.38
N ILE A 37 9.61 15.72 -17.14
CA ILE A 37 10.22 15.01 -16.01
C ILE A 37 11.75 15.14 -15.93
N SER A 38 12.44 15.47 -17.03
CA SER A 38 13.89 15.73 -17.06
C SER A 38 14.31 16.91 -16.16
N LYS A 39 13.37 17.78 -15.76
CA LYS A 39 13.62 18.86 -14.80
C LYS A 39 13.55 18.42 -13.33
N LEU A 40 13.17 17.16 -13.05
CA LEU A 40 13.14 16.63 -11.69
C LEU A 40 14.56 16.41 -11.18
N ASP A 41 14.93 17.18 -10.16
CA ASP A 41 16.25 17.12 -9.53
C ASP A 41 16.15 16.44 -8.16
N TRP A 42 16.34 15.10 -8.17
CA TRP A 42 16.18 14.20 -7.03
C TRP A 42 17.07 14.54 -5.83
N GLU A 43 18.17 15.25 -6.05
CA GLU A 43 19.15 15.60 -5.03
C GLU A 43 18.75 16.84 -4.21
N LYS A 44 17.78 17.63 -4.70
CA LYS A 44 17.41 18.89 -4.07
C LYS A 44 16.30 18.79 -3.02
N SER A 45 15.73 17.61 -2.77
CA SER A 45 14.64 17.47 -1.80
C SER A 45 15.13 17.58 -0.36
N ASN A 46 14.49 18.44 0.44
CA ASN A 46 14.72 18.47 1.87
C ASN A 46 13.98 17.29 2.51
N HIS A 47 14.73 16.25 2.87
CA HIS A 47 14.19 15.02 3.47
C HIS A 47 13.37 15.26 4.75
N GLU A 48 13.69 16.30 5.53
CA GLU A 48 12.94 16.64 6.74
C GLU A 48 11.54 17.16 6.43
N GLN A 49 11.42 18.03 5.42
CA GLN A 49 10.11 18.55 5.00
C GLN A 49 9.24 17.46 4.40
N LEU A 50 9.84 16.56 3.60
CA LEU A 50 9.15 15.39 3.06
C LEU A 50 8.62 14.47 4.16
N ALA A 51 9.43 14.18 5.19
CA ALA A 51 9.01 13.38 6.34
C ALA A 51 7.83 14.02 7.09
N ALA A 52 7.83 15.35 7.25
CA ALA A 52 6.71 16.07 7.86
C ALA A 52 5.43 15.95 7.01
N MET A 53 5.51 16.14 5.69
CA MET A 53 4.34 16.05 4.80
C MET A 53 3.74 14.64 4.75
N ILE A 54 4.59 13.60 4.79
CA ILE A 54 4.16 12.20 4.91
C ILE A 54 3.47 11.97 6.25
N LYS A 55 4.04 12.48 7.35
CA LYS A 55 3.46 12.35 8.69
C LYS A 55 2.11 13.06 8.83
N GLU A 56 1.94 14.22 8.20
CA GLU A 56 0.67 14.94 8.15
C GLU A 56 -0.35 14.28 7.20
N ASN A 57 0.06 13.26 6.45
CA ASN A 57 -0.74 12.59 5.43
C ASN A 57 -1.47 13.58 4.49
N LYS A 58 -0.78 14.66 4.07
CA LYS A 58 -1.38 15.74 3.27
C LYS A 58 -2.01 15.28 1.95
N LEU A 59 -1.51 14.19 1.36
CA LEU A 59 -2.05 13.59 0.14
C LEU A 59 -3.17 12.56 0.41
N GLY A 60 -3.46 12.28 1.69
CA GLY A 60 -4.51 11.35 2.09
C GLY A 60 -4.23 9.91 1.64
N PHE A 61 -2.96 9.53 1.51
CA PHE A 61 -2.62 8.13 1.26
C PHE A 61 -3.04 7.30 2.47
N HIS A 62 -3.94 6.37 2.24
CA HIS A 62 -4.31 5.34 3.21
C HIS A 62 -3.85 4.03 2.60
N PRO A 63 -2.54 3.73 2.62
CA PRO A 63 -2.02 2.59 1.90
C PRO A 63 -2.66 1.34 2.47
N ILE A 64 -3.46 0.67 1.64
CA ILE A 64 -4.01 -0.62 2.00
C ILE A 64 -2.86 -1.62 1.99
N LYS A 65 -2.61 -2.18 3.17
CA LYS A 65 -1.59 -3.18 3.47
C LYS A 65 -2.23 -4.57 3.48
N ILE A 66 -1.40 -5.60 3.54
CA ILE A 66 -1.84 -6.97 3.74
C ILE A 66 -1.45 -7.45 5.15
N PHE A 67 -2.39 -8.08 5.84
CA PHE A 67 -2.20 -8.65 7.16
C PHE A 67 -2.48 -10.15 7.12
N SER A 68 -1.59 -10.93 7.72
CA SER A 68 -1.76 -12.36 7.97
C SER A 68 -2.32 -12.54 9.39
N LEU A 69 -3.48 -13.16 9.49
CA LEU A 69 -4.15 -13.46 10.75
C LEU A 69 -4.27 -14.97 10.92
N LYS A 70 -3.75 -15.52 12.01
CA LYS A 70 -3.89 -16.94 12.34
C LYS A 70 -5.31 -17.26 12.78
N MET A 71 -5.94 -18.19 12.06
CA MET A 71 -7.20 -18.80 12.46
C MET A 71 -6.97 -19.88 13.52
N ASP A 72 -5.92 -20.66 13.33
CA ASP A 72 -5.43 -21.68 14.28
C ASP A 72 -3.93 -21.90 14.08
N GLN A 73 -3.39 -23.06 14.48
CA GLN A 73 -1.96 -23.37 14.36
C GLN A 73 -1.47 -23.41 12.91
N ASN A 74 -2.32 -23.83 11.97
CA ASN A 74 -1.92 -24.17 10.60
C ASN A 74 -2.64 -23.31 9.55
N ASN A 75 -3.79 -22.73 9.91
CA ASN A 75 -4.63 -21.96 9.01
C ASN A 75 -4.44 -20.47 9.22
N PHE A 76 -4.22 -19.76 8.12
CA PHE A 76 -4.02 -18.32 8.08
C PHE A 76 -5.01 -17.72 7.09
N VAL A 77 -5.48 -16.50 7.39
CA VAL A 77 -6.18 -15.67 6.42
C VAL A 77 -5.38 -14.41 6.15
N PHE A 78 -5.34 -14.02 4.89
CA PHE A 78 -4.73 -12.78 4.45
C PHE A 78 -5.83 -11.76 4.20
N ILE A 79 -5.73 -10.59 4.84
CA ILE A 79 -6.73 -9.51 4.76
C ILE A 79 -6.04 -8.22 4.33
N PHE A 80 -6.56 -7.60 3.27
CA PHE A 80 -6.21 -6.24 2.90
C PHE A 80 -6.94 -5.25 3.81
N ALA A 81 -6.21 -4.36 4.46
CA ALA A 81 -6.76 -3.33 5.34
C ALA A 81 -5.79 -2.13 5.48
N ALA A 82 -6.27 -1.00 5.99
CA ALA A 82 -5.46 0.18 6.28
C ALA A 82 -4.61 0.01 7.55
N SER A 83 -5.09 -0.78 8.52
CA SER A 83 -4.43 -0.97 9.81
C SER A 83 -4.65 -2.39 10.39
N PRO A 84 -3.80 -2.84 11.34
CA PRO A 84 -3.99 -4.14 11.99
C PRO A 84 -5.28 -4.19 12.81
N GLU A 85 -5.73 -3.06 13.37
CA GLU A 85 -7.00 -2.96 14.09
C GLU A 85 -8.18 -3.17 13.14
N GLU A 86 -8.16 -2.53 11.97
CA GLU A 86 -9.20 -2.70 10.94
C GLU A 86 -9.23 -4.15 10.43
N ALA A 87 -8.06 -4.75 10.16
CA ALA A 87 -7.96 -6.15 9.76
C ALA A 87 -8.54 -7.10 10.82
N THR A 88 -8.23 -6.84 12.10
CA THR A 88 -8.71 -7.64 13.22
C THR A 88 -10.22 -7.49 13.42
N GLN A 89 -10.76 -6.27 13.34
CA GLN A 89 -12.20 -6.03 13.42
C GLN A 89 -12.95 -6.70 12.28
N PHE A 90 -12.44 -6.58 11.05
CA PHE A 90 -13.03 -7.23 9.87
C PHE A 90 -12.97 -8.76 9.98
N TYR A 91 -11.87 -9.31 10.50
CA TYR A 91 -11.75 -10.75 10.80
C TYR A 91 -12.84 -11.21 11.78
N ILE A 92 -13.03 -10.50 12.91
CA ILE A 92 -14.03 -10.85 13.92
C ILE A 92 -15.44 -10.81 13.32
N GLN A 93 -15.74 -9.80 12.50
CA GLN A 93 -17.04 -9.68 11.84
C GLN A 93 -17.29 -10.83 10.85
N THR A 94 -16.25 -11.25 10.13
CA THR A 94 -16.33 -12.28 9.08
C THR A 94 -16.36 -13.70 9.65
N PHE A 95 -15.45 -14.02 10.59
CA PHE A 95 -15.21 -15.38 11.10
C PHE A 95 -15.77 -15.60 12.51
N ARG A 96 -16.33 -14.57 13.15
CA ARG A 96 -16.96 -14.62 14.48
C ARG A 96 -16.04 -15.14 15.59
N LYS A 97 -14.73 -14.95 15.43
CA LYS A 97 -13.68 -15.37 16.37
C LYS A 97 -12.57 -14.32 16.44
N LEU A 98 -11.78 -14.35 17.50
CA LEU A 98 -10.53 -13.60 17.59
C LEU A 98 -9.42 -14.36 16.85
N PRO A 99 -8.56 -13.67 16.09
CA PRO A 99 -7.38 -14.28 15.51
C PRO A 99 -6.32 -14.51 16.58
N LEU A 100 -5.47 -15.53 16.42
CA LEU A 100 -4.38 -15.79 17.38
C LEU A 100 -3.25 -14.75 17.29
N ASN A 101 -3.09 -14.14 16.12
CA ASN A 101 -2.17 -13.03 15.88
C ASN A 101 -2.64 -12.17 14.70
N CYS A 102 -1.99 -11.03 14.51
CA CYS A 102 -2.12 -10.21 13.32
C CYS A 102 -0.73 -9.67 12.97
N VAL A 103 -0.21 -10.05 11.81
CA VAL A 103 1.15 -9.68 11.36
C VAL A 103 1.06 -9.06 9.97
N GLN A 104 1.60 -7.86 9.81
CA GLN A 104 1.68 -7.22 8.50
C GLN A 104 2.67 -7.97 7.60
N GLN A 105 2.29 -8.20 6.34
CA GLN A 105 3.17 -8.78 5.31
C GLN A 105 3.57 -7.72 4.28
N LEU A 106 4.62 -8.02 3.52
CA LEU A 106 5.05 -7.22 2.37
C LEU A 106 4.13 -7.52 1.17
N LEU A 107 3.79 -6.48 0.40
CA LEU A 107 2.94 -6.65 -0.78
C LEU A 107 3.67 -7.37 -1.92
N GLU A 108 4.99 -7.38 -1.87
CA GLU A 108 5.93 -7.96 -2.83
C GLU A 108 6.12 -9.48 -2.62
N TYR A 109 5.55 -10.07 -1.56
CA TYR A 109 5.61 -11.52 -1.38
C TYR A 109 4.88 -12.24 -2.51
N GLU A 110 5.61 -13.15 -3.15
CA GLU A 110 5.09 -14.05 -4.18
C GLU A 110 4.32 -15.22 -3.55
N LEU A 111 3.22 -15.57 -4.19
CA LEU A 111 2.30 -16.63 -3.80
C LEU A 111 1.95 -17.42 -5.05
N VAL A 112 1.85 -18.74 -4.88
CA VAL A 112 1.35 -19.61 -5.95
C VAL A 112 -0.15 -19.80 -5.74
N ARG A 113 -0.96 -19.33 -6.68
CA ARG A 113 -2.41 -19.56 -6.74
C ARG A 113 -2.71 -20.43 -7.95
N GLY A 114 -2.87 -21.74 -7.72
CA GLY A 114 -2.99 -22.71 -8.81
C GLY A 114 -1.67 -22.83 -9.59
N ASN A 115 -1.66 -22.42 -10.85
CA ASN A 115 -0.47 -22.44 -11.71
C ASN A 115 0.18 -21.06 -11.90
N GLU A 116 -0.34 -20.03 -11.24
CA GLU A 116 0.14 -18.65 -11.39
C GLU A 116 0.93 -18.22 -10.15
N THR A 117 2.09 -17.59 -10.38
CA THR A 117 2.84 -16.88 -9.33
C THR A 117 2.41 -15.41 -9.36
N LEU A 118 1.86 -14.94 -8.25
CA LEU A 118 1.31 -13.59 -8.09
C LEU A 118 1.94 -12.93 -6.87
N THR A 119 2.01 -11.60 -6.85
CA THR A 119 2.27 -10.88 -5.60
C THR A 119 0.96 -10.48 -4.91
N PHE A 120 0.98 -10.19 -3.60
CA PHE A 120 -0.16 -9.55 -2.95
C PHE A 120 -0.51 -8.21 -3.59
N ARG A 121 0.47 -7.48 -4.15
CA ARG A 121 0.21 -6.25 -4.91
C ARG A 121 -0.65 -6.51 -6.14
N ASP A 122 -0.41 -7.62 -6.85
CA ASP A 122 -1.23 -8.00 -8.00
C ASP A 122 -2.63 -8.43 -7.57
N MET A 123 -2.73 -9.25 -6.51
CA MET A 123 -4.02 -9.63 -5.94
C MET A 123 -4.85 -8.44 -5.47
N LYS A 124 -4.21 -7.39 -4.90
CA LYS A 124 -4.90 -6.18 -4.43
C LYS A 124 -5.71 -5.51 -5.55
N LYS A 125 -5.23 -5.56 -6.80
CA LYS A 125 -5.91 -4.97 -7.97
C LYS A 125 -7.25 -5.65 -8.29
N GLU A 126 -7.47 -6.87 -7.79
CA GLU A 126 -8.73 -7.61 -7.95
C GLU A 126 -9.86 -7.06 -7.06
N TYR A 127 -9.56 -6.19 -6.11
CA TYR A 127 -10.51 -5.67 -5.12
C TYR A 127 -10.84 -4.19 -5.35
N VAL A 128 -12.13 -3.87 -5.26
CA VAL A 128 -12.65 -2.48 -5.39
C VAL A 128 -12.93 -1.85 -4.02
N LYS A 129 -13.09 -2.67 -2.97
CA LYS A 129 -13.44 -2.23 -1.62
C LYS A 129 -12.54 -2.89 -0.59
N PHE A 130 -12.22 -2.15 0.46
CA PHE A 130 -11.42 -2.60 1.59
C PHE A 130 -12.15 -2.28 2.91
N PRO A 131 -11.91 -3.05 3.99
CA PRO A 131 -11.05 -4.22 4.06
C PRO A 131 -11.61 -5.43 3.28
N ALA A 132 -10.73 -6.34 2.83
CA ALA A 132 -11.13 -7.50 2.03
C ALA A 132 -10.26 -8.73 2.30
N VAL A 133 -10.86 -9.93 2.23
CA VAL A 133 -10.12 -11.20 2.35
C VAL A 133 -9.41 -11.49 1.03
N ALA A 134 -8.08 -11.52 1.06
CA ALA A 134 -7.22 -11.87 -0.07
C ALA A 134 -7.21 -13.39 -0.33
N GLY A 135 -7.27 -14.19 0.74
CA GLY A 135 -7.32 -15.65 0.64
C GLY A 135 -7.00 -16.34 1.97
N CYS A 136 -7.19 -17.66 2.00
CA CYS A 136 -6.80 -18.52 3.12
C CYS A 136 -5.62 -19.40 2.70
N TYR A 137 -4.69 -19.61 3.62
CA TYR A 137 -3.51 -20.44 3.42
C TYR A 137 -3.41 -21.48 4.53
N VAL A 138 -3.16 -22.72 4.13
CA VAL A 138 -2.89 -23.83 5.04
C VAL A 138 -1.40 -24.12 4.95
N ARG A 139 -0.71 -24.08 6.08
CA ARG A 139 0.68 -24.49 6.14
C ARG A 139 0.76 -26.01 6.15
N GLU A 140 1.18 -26.60 5.03
CA GLU A 140 1.52 -28.03 4.97
C GLU A 140 2.85 -28.26 5.70
N TYR A 141 2.92 -29.33 6.50
CA TYR A 141 4.07 -29.73 7.30
C TYR A 141 4.90 -30.78 6.58
#